data_AF-A0A2U1T743-F1
#
_entry.id   AF-A0A2U1T743-F1
#
_cell.length_a   1.000
_cell.length_b   1.000
_cell.length_c   1.000
_cell.angle_alpha   90.00
_cell.angle_beta   90.00
_cell.angle_gamma   90.00
#
_symmetry.space_group_name_H-M   'P 1'
#
loop_
_entity.id
_entity.type
_entity.pdbx_description
1 polymer ?
#
loop_
_entity_poly.entity_id
_entity_poly.type
_entity_poly.pdbx_seq_one_letter_code
_entity_poly.pdbx_strand_id
1 'polypeptide(L)'
;MPHLDIDPARTRQLAHELRAAAHATSLSSFTPPPLPLGPGGISELARATAAAAAALHRRSAIISAHLDALGVDGETFVSAVEHSDERLARGWEAQA
;
A
#
# COMPACT_ATOMS: atom_id res chain seq x y z
N MET A 1 28.59 5.33 17.07
CA MET A 1 27.21 5.65 16.65
C MET A 1 27.05 5.11 15.24
N PRO A 2 26.15 4.15 14.97
CA PRO A 2 25.89 3.74 13.60
C PRO A 2 25.34 4.95 12.83
N HIS A 3 26.06 5.39 11.81
CA HIS A 3 25.61 6.45 10.92
C HIS A 3 24.51 5.83 10.05
N LEU A 4 23.26 6.17 10.34
CA LEU A 4 22.15 5.82 9.46
C LEU A 4 22.29 6.69 8.21
N ASP A 5 22.74 6.10 7.11
CA ASP A 5 22.76 6.74 5.79
C ASP A 5 21.34 6.69 5.20
N ILE A 6 20.47 7.52 5.77
CA ILE A 6 19.10 7.69 5.30
C ILE A 6 19.11 8.91 4.39
N ASP A 7 18.62 8.74 3.17
CA ASP A 7 18.26 9.83 2.27
C ASP A 7 16.76 10.16 2.46
N PRO A 8 16.42 11.29 3.11
CA PRO A 8 15.04 11.70 3.35
C PRO A 8 14.24 11.87 2.05
N ALA A 9 14.87 12.45 1.02
CA ALA A 9 14.21 12.73 -0.25
C ALA A 9 13.87 11.44 -0.98
N ARG A 10 14.83 10.51 -1.06
CA ARG A 10 14.61 9.19 -1.67
C ARG A 10 13.56 8.38 -0.92
N THR A 11 13.60 8.37 0.41
CA THR A 11 12.62 7.61 1.22
C THR A 11 11.20 8.17 1.04
N ARG A 12 11.06 9.49 0.98
CA ARG A 12 9.77 10.16 0.71
C ARG A 12 9.26 9.84 -0.70
N GLN A 13 10.14 9.80 -1.69
CA GLN A 13 9.76 9.39 -3.05
C GLN A 13 9.24 7.95 -3.06
N LEU A 14 9.96 7.01 -2.43
CA LEU A 14 9.53 5.61 -2.33
C LEU A 14 8.18 5.47 -1.62
N ALA A 15 7.96 6.23 -0.55
CA ALA A 15 6.68 6.25 0.16
C ALA A 15 5.52 6.69 -0.77
N HIS A 16 5.73 7.74 -1.56
CA HIS A 16 4.76 8.19 -2.55
C HIS A 16 4.51 7.13 -3.64
N GLU A 17 5.55 6.48 -4.14
CA GLU A 17 5.45 5.40 -5.13
C GLU A 17 4.65 4.20 -4.59
N LEU A 18 4.85 3.83 -3.32
CA LEU A 18 4.09 2.76 -2.66
C LEU A 18 2.60 3.10 -2.57
N ARG A 19 2.25 4.34 -2.22
CA ARG A 19 0.85 4.79 -2.18
C ARG A 19 0.21 4.83 -3.57
N ALA A 20 0.96 5.27 -4.59
CA ALA A 20 0.50 5.20 -5.97
C ALA A 20 0.27 3.73 -6.41
N ALA A 21 1.18 2.82 -6.04
CA ALA A 21 1.04 1.39 -6.30
C ALA A 21 -0.14 0.77 -5.55
N ALA A 22 -0.42 1.20 -4.32
CA ALA A 22 -1.59 0.78 -3.54
C ALA A 22 -2.88 1.09 -4.30
N HIS A 23 -3.01 2.30 -4.83
CA HIS A 23 -4.17 2.70 -5.64
C HIS A 23 -4.29 1.89 -6.94
N ALA A 24 -3.17 1.66 -7.64
CA ALA A 24 -3.17 0.89 -8.89
C ALA A 24 -3.47 -0.61 -8.67
N THR A 25 -3.12 -1.16 -7.49
CA THR A 25 -3.30 -2.58 -7.17
C THR A 25 -4.74 -2.93 -6.80
N SER A 26 -5.51 -1.95 -6.30
CA SER A 26 -6.88 -2.19 -5.87
C SER A 26 -7.78 -2.51 -7.06
N LEU A 27 -8.22 -3.76 -7.16
CA LEU A 27 -9.22 -4.15 -8.16
C LEU A 27 -10.60 -3.69 -7.70
N SER A 28 -11.34 -3.03 -8.58
CA SER A 28 -12.75 -2.71 -8.38
C SER A 28 -13.54 -3.96 -8.00
N SER A 29 -14.55 -3.81 -7.15
CA SER A 29 -15.45 -4.91 -6.78
C SER A 29 -16.07 -5.52 -8.04
N PHE A 30 -15.68 -6.75 -8.37
CA PHE A 30 -16.26 -7.50 -9.47
C PHE A 30 -17.46 -8.28 -8.96
N THR A 31 -18.65 -7.87 -9.37
CA THR A 31 -19.86 -8.66 -9.20
C THR A 31 -20.11 -9.40 -10.50
N PRO A 32 -19.97 -10.74 -10.55
CA PRO A 32 -20.32 -11.48 -11.75
C PRO A 32 -21.81 -11.24 -12.06
N PRO A 33 -22.18 -11.09 -13.35
CA PRO A 33 -23.58 -10.92 -13.72
C PRO A 33 -24.40 -12.14 -13.25
N PRO A 34 -25.67 -11.95 -12.86
CA PRO A 34 -26.53 -13.07 -12.51
C PRO A 34 -26.64 -13.99 -13.72
N LEU A 35 -26.18 -15.23 -13.56
CA LEU A 35 -26.19 -16.21 -14.62
C LEU A 35 -27.62 -16.77 -14.75
N PRO A 36 -28.12 -17.02 -15.97
CA PRO A 36 -29.46 -17.54 -16.17
C PRO A 36 -29.58 -18.95 -15.58
N LEU A 37 -30.42 -19.09 -14.55
CA LEU A 37 -30.81 -20.38 -13.96
C LEU A 37 -31.76 -21.11 -14.92
N GLY A 38 -31.24 -21.52 -16.08
CA GLY A 38 -31.96 -22.35 -17.02
C GLY A 38 -32.07 -23.80 -16.53
N PRO A 39 -33.09 -24.57 -16.99
CA PRO A 39 -33.22 -26.00 -16.70
C PRO A 39 -32.08 -26.74 -17.41
N GLY A 40 -30.97 -26.93 -16.71
CA GLY A 40 -29.73 -27.42 -17.29
C GLY A 40 -28.49 -27.19 -16.42
N GLY A 41 -28.61 -26.42 -15.34
CA GLY A 41 -27.54 -26.27 -14.36
C GLY A 41 -26.48 -25.31 -14.86
N ILE A 42 -26.40 -24.15 -14.22
CA ILE A 42 -25.29 -23.24 -14.46
C ILE A 42 -24.02 -23.97 -14.03
N SER A 43 -23.18 -24.22 -15.03
CA SER A 43 -21.94 -24.98 -15.01
C SER A 43 -21.09 -24.64 -13.79
N GLU A 44 -20.56 -25.67 -13.15
CA GLU A 44 -19.53 -25.59 -12.10
C GLU A 44 -18.43 -24.55 -12.41
N LEU A 45 -18.10 -24.38 -13.69
CA LEU A 45 -17.20 -23.35 -14.20
C LEU A 45 -17.60 -21.94 -13.75
N ALA A 46 -18.87 -21.58 -13.83
CA ALA A 46 -19.33 -20.23 -13.52
C ALA A 46 -19.28 -19.94 -12.01
N ARG A 47 -19.53 -20.96 -11.19
CA ARG A 47 -19.33 -20.91 -9.73
C ARG A 47 -17.84 -20.79 -9.39
N ALA A 48 -17.00 -21.57 -10.06
CA ALA A 48 -15.54 -21.51 -9.89
C ALA A 48 -14.97 -20.14 -10.27
N THR A 49 -15.41 -19.56 -11.39
CA THR A 49 -15.01 -18.21 -11.83
C THR A 49 -15.45 -17.13 -10.83
N ALA A 50 -16.69 -17.20 -10.33
CA ALA A 50 -17.16 -16.27 -9.31
C ALA A 50 -16.33 -16.36 -8.01
N ALA A 51 -16.02 -17.57 -7.56
CA ALA A 51 -15.18 -17.80 -6.39
C ALA A 51 -13.74 -17.30 -6.60
N ALA A 52 -13.17 -17.54 -7.79
CA ALA A 52 -11.83 -17.07 -8.16
C ALA A 52 -11.76 -15.53 -8.21
N ALA A 53 -12.75 -14.88 -8.81
CA ALA A 53 -12.83 -13.42 -8.86
C ALA A 53 -12.96 -12.79 -7.47
N ALA A 54 -13.80 -13.37 -6.60
CA ALA A 54 -13.93 -12.93 -5.21
C ALA A 54 -12.61 -13.12 -4.42
N ALA A 55 -11.91 -14.23 -4.63
CA ALA A 55 -10.61 -14.47 -4.01
C ALA A 55 -9.55 -13.48 -4.49
N LEU A 56 -9.51 -13.19 -5.79
CA LEU A 56 -8.59 -12.22 -6.38
C LEU A 56 -8.85 -10.80 -5.84
N HIS A 57 -10.12 -10.37 -5.79
CA HIS A 57 -10.51 -9.07 -5.24
C HIS A 57 -10.09 -8.91 -3.76
N ARG A 58 -10.29 -9.94 -2.93
CA ARG A 58 -9.82 -9.91 -1.53
C ARG A 58 -8.30 -9.78 -1.44
N ARG A 59 -7.55 -10.51 -2.27
CA ARG A 59 -6.08 -10.45 -2.25
C ARG A 59 -5.56 -9.11 -2.74
N SER A 60 -6.15 -8.54 -3.78
CA SER A 60 -5.78 -7.19 -4.25
C SER A 60 -6.01 -6.13 -3.18
N ALA A 61 -7.12 -6.24 -2.42
CA ALA A 61 -7.41 -5.32 -1.32
C ALA A 61 -6.37 -5.40 -0.20
N ILE A 62 -5.96 -6.62 0.18
CA ILE A 62 -4.91 -6.83 1.20
C ILE A 62 -3.57 -6.24 0.76
N ILE A 63 -3.15 -6.52 -0.49
CA ILE A 63 -1.88 -6.00 -1.02
C ILE A 63 -1.92 -4.47 -1.09
N SER A 64 -3.02 -3.90 -1.60
CA SER A 64 -3.24 -2.45 -1.65
C SER A 64 -3.10 -1.82 -0.25
N ALA A 65 -3.75 -2.39 0.76
CA ALA A 65 -3.67 -1.89 2.13
C ALA A 65 -2.25 -1.95 2.71
N HIS A 66 -1.49 -3.01 2.43
CA HIS A 66 -0.10 -3.12 2.87
C HIS A 66 0.84 -2.11 2.20
N LEU A 67 0.65 -1.86 0.90
CA LEU A 67 1.42 -0.86 0.17
C LEU A 67 1.15 0.55 0.72
N ASP A 68 -0.11 0.88 0.99
CA ASP A 68 -0.48 2.18 1.57
C ASP A 68 0.10 2.35 2.97
N ALA A 69 -0.01 1.32 3.83
CA ALA A 69 0.56 1.34 5.18
C ALA A 69 2.09 1.56 5.15
N LEU A 70 2.81 0.85 4.29
CA LEU A 70 4.27 1.05 4.14
C LEU A 70 4.61 2.45 3.63
N GLY A 71 3.78 3.03 2.77
CA GLY A 71 3.93 4.42 2.34
C GLY A 71 3.77 5.41 3.50
N VAL A 72 2.73 5.25 4.31
CA VAL A 72 2.49 6.08 5.50
C VAL A 72 3.61 5.94 6.53
N ASP A 73 4.08 4.72 6.78
CA ASP A 73 5.19 4.45 7.69
C ASP A 73 6.48 5.11 7.19
N GLY A 74 6.73 5.05 5.88
CA GLY A 74 7.87 5.73 5.23
C GLY A 74 7.84 7.24 5.37
N GLU A 75 6.68 7.88 5.15
CA GLU A 75 6.50 9.33 5.38
C GLU A 75 6.74 9.69 6.85
N THR A 76 6.16 8.92 7.77
CA THR A 76 6.28 9.13 9.22
C THR A 76 7.73 9.02 9.68
N PHE A 77 8.44 8.00 9.18
CA PHE A 77 9.85 7.80 9.49
C PHE A 77 10.72 8.97 9.04
N VAL A 78 10.55 9.45 7.81
CA VAL A 78 11.34 10.57 7.28
C VAL A 78 11.08 11.85 8.07
N SER A 79 9.82 12.14 8.40
CA SER A 79 9.49 13.30 9.23
C SER A 79 10.14 13.23 10.63
N ALA A 80 10.25 12.04 11.22
CA ALA A 80 10.93 11.86 12.49
C ALA A 80 12.45 12.07 12.39
N VAL A 81 13.07 11.64 11.28
CA VAL A 81 14.50 11.87 10.98
C VAL A 81 14.78 13.36 10.83
N GLU A 82 14.05 14.05 9.94
CA GLU A 82 14.23 15.50 9.70
C GLU A 82 14.01 16.31 10.99
N HIS A 83 12.98 15.97 11.79
CA HIS A 83 12.75 16.63 13.07
C HIS A 83 13.91 16.42 14.06
N SER A 84 14.52 15.24 14.06
CA SER A 84 15.67 14.93 14.92
C SER A 84 16.90 15.71 14.48
N ASP A 85 17.16 15.80 13.18
CA ASP A 85 18.28 16.55 12.60
C ASP A 85 18.15 18.05 12.91
N GLU A 86 16.97 18.64 12.76
CA GLU A 86 16.72 20.05 13.14
C GLU A 86 16.97 20.30 14.62
N ARG A 87 16.56 19.37 15.49
CA ARG A 87 16.80 19.48 16.94
C ARG A 87 18.28 19.42 17.27
N LEU A 88 19.05 18.57 16.60
CA LEU A 88 20.49 18.46 16.79
C LEU A 88 21.21 19.72 16.30
N ALA A 89 20.84 20.24 15.13
CA ALA A 89 21.41 21.48 14.57
C ALA A 89 21.21 22.68 15.51
N ARG A 90 19.98 22.91 15.99
CA ARG A 90 19.69 23.98 16.98
C ARG A 90 20.43 23.79 18.30
N GLY A 91 20.63 22.54 18.72
CA GLY A 91 21.39 22.21 19.93
C GLY A 91 22.87 22.59 19.84
N TRP A 92 23.47 22.49 18.64
CA TRP A 92 24.85 22.92 18.38
C TRP A 92 24.99 24.43 18.29
N GLU A 93 24.04 25.13 17.66
CA GLU A 93 24.04 26.60 17.58
C GLU A 93 23.92 27.26 18.96
N ALA A 94 23.18 26.64 19.89
CA ALA A 94 23.06 27.15 21.27
C ALA A 94 24.34 26.97 22.13
N GLN A 95 25.33 26.24 21.63
CA GLN A 95 26.59 25.93 22.33
C GLN A 95 27.82 26.64 21.73
N ALA A 96 27.66 27.27 20.56
CA ALA A 96 28.69 28.04 19.86
C ALA A 96 28.61 29.53 20.18
#